data_AF-A0A2I1HDV4-F1
#
_entry.id   AF-A0A2I1HDV4-F1
#
_cell.length_a   1.000
_cell.length_b   1.000
_cell.length_c   1.000
_cell.angle_alpha   90.00
_cell.angle_beta   90.00
_cell.angle_gamma   90.00
#
_symmetry.space_group_name_H-M   'P 1'
#
loop_
_entity.id
_entity.type
_entity.pdbx_description
1 polymer ?
#
loop_
_entity_poly.entity_id
_entity_poly.type
_entity_poly.pdbx_seq_one_letter_code
_entity_poly.pdbx_strand_id
1 'polypeptide(L)'
;MPFSENKSINNALNRSYALIDYNIHNNVHKKYEFRKQLILDDESLMENEKSEAIRLITKLYDLAKLTFNKGTKRICEICNQESLATTYCEYCIRNYLKVKFSNWTSGNVIIDNLIQECQMKTIYPGLIPEWIPYNNLQNIEYLTKGGFSEIYTAIWINGNFNEWDSERQQLKRFGDFYVVLKKLENVENANQSWIEEAKSHLNISNKWTDVIQCYGLTQDPSNGNYMLVMNMLDIDLRKYLQQNHNKLIWKERIQIITDIILALRRIHEENAIHRDLHSGNILYNLGNAFRISDLGFCGPADKPLKSIYGNLPYIAPEVIIGKEQTFKSDIYSIAMLMWEISSGQPPFNNYEHDYDLAMNIVNGMRPKIVPGTPLEYENLMKQCWDANPSKRPDIVTLRKKMKQINLFYQ
;
A
#
# COMPACT_ATOMS: atom_id res chain seq x y z
N MET A 1 10.33 7.07 8.34
CA MET A 1 10.01 7.35 9.76
C MET A 1 10.89 6.53 10.68
N PRO A 2 11.35 7.09 11.81
CA PRO A 2 12.10 6.35 12.81
C PRO A 2 11.20 5.27 13.48
N PHE A 3 11.80 4.18 13.94
CA PHE A 3 11.12 3.11 14.68
C PHE A 3 10.79 3.53 16.12
N SER A 4 11.53 4.49 16.66
CA SER A 4 11.44 5.02 18.02
C SER A 4 11.80 6.51 18.03
N GLU A 5 11.42 7.27 19.06
CA GLU A 5 11.96 8.62 19.26
C GLU A 5 13.46 8.58 19.64
N ASN A 6 13.96 7.43 20.11
CA ASN A 6 15.36 7.27 20.48
C ASN A 6 16.26 7.02 19.25
N LYS A 7 17.20 7.94 19.01
CA LYS A 7 18.16 7.89 17.90
C LYS A 7 19.09 6.67 17.95
N SER A 8 19.57 6.25 19.12
CA SER A 8 20.45 5.09 19.28
C SER A 8 19.75 3.81 18.83
N ILE A 9 18.50 3.62 19.25
CA ILE A 9 17.66 2.50 18.83
C ILE A 9 17.48 2.51 17.31
N ASN A 10 17.11 3.64 16.72
CA ASN A 10 16.93 3.74 15.26
C ASN A 10 18.21 3.41 14.49
N ASN A 11 19.36 3.87 14.97
CA ASN A 11 20.65 3.61 14.34
C ASN A 11 20.98 2.11 14.38
N ALA A 12 20.83 1.45 15.54
CA ALA A 12 21.06 0.03 15.68
C ALA A 12 20.11 -0.79 14.79
N LEU A 13 18.83 -0.42 14.74
CA LEU A 13 17.86 -1.05 13.85
C LEU A 13 18.26 -0.89 12.39
N ASN A 14 18.54 0.34 11.93
CA ASN A 14 18.97 0.60 10.56
C ASN A 14 20.21 -0.21 10.17
N ARG A 15 21.22 -0.29 11.06
CA ARG A 15 22.40 -1.16 10.87
C ARG A 15 22.01 -2.63 10.73
N SER A 16 21.14 -3.14 11.60
CA SER A 16 20.70 -4.54 11.56
C SER A 16 19.95 -4.89 10.27
N TYR A 17 19.23 -3.94 9.67
CA TYR A 17 18.56 -4.12 8.37
C TYR A 17 19.56 -4.07 7.21
N ALA A 18 20.55 -3.18 7.27
CA ALA A 18 21.57 -3.01 6.24
C ALA A 18 22.52 -4.21 6.15
N LEU A 19 22.83 -4.86 7.27
CA LEU A 19 23.78 -5.97 7.35
C LEU A 19 23.19 -7.34 6.97
N ILE A 20 21.91 -7.42 6.59
CA ILE A 20 21.31 -8.70 6.21
C ILE A 20 21.85 -9.17 4.87
N ASP A 21 22.48 -10.34 4.90
CA ASP A 21 22.68 -11.17 3.71
C ASP A 21 21.38 -11.93 3.40
N TYR A 22 20.72 -11.61 2.29
CA TYR A 22 19.46 -12.24 1.88
C TYR A 22 19.61 -13.65 1.30
N ASN A 23 20.82 -14.09 0.95
CA ASN A 23 21.12 -15.45 0.52
C ASN A 23 21.24 -16.39 1.73
N ILE A 24 21.87 -15.92 2.81
CA ILE A 24 21.99 -16.66 4.07
C ILE A 24 20.68 -16.59 4.87
N HIS A 25 20.18 -15.37 5.10
CA HIS A 25 18.95 -15.09 5.85
C HIS A 25 17.74 -15.08 4.92
N ASN A 26 17.49 -16.21 4.27
CA ASN A 26 16.55 -16.33 3.16
C ASN A 26 15.06 -16.37 3.56
N ASN A 27 14.74 -16.43 4.86
CA ASN A 27 13.36 -16.43 5.36
C ASN A 27 13.19 -15.48 6.54
N VAL A 28 11.93 -15.17 6.87
CA VAL A 28 11.57 -14.17 7.89
C VAL A 28 12.13 -14.51 9.27
N HIS A 29 12.11 -15.80 9.66
CA HIS A 29 12.62 -16.23 10.96
C HIS A 29 14.14 -16.06 11.07
N LYS A 30 14.91 -16.53 10.07
CA LYS A 30 16.37 -16.33 10.03
C LYS A 30 16.77 -14.86 10.07
N LYS A 31 16.02 -13.99 9.39
CA LYS A 31 16.25 -12.54 9.42
C LYS A 31 15.98 -11.95 10.81
N TYR A 32 14.93 -12.40 11.48
CA TYR A 32 14.60 -11.97 12.83
C TYR A 32 15.69 -12.37 13.82
N GLU A 33 16.09 -13.65 13.84
CA GLU A 33 17.14 -14.13 14.76
C GLU A 33 18.47 -13.41 14.53
N PHE A 34 18.87 -13.21 13.27
CA PHE A 34 20.08 -12.46 12.94
C PHE A 34 20.04 -11.01 13.47
N ARG A 35 18.93 -10.29 13.22
CA ARG A 35 18.78 -8.91 13.72
C ARG A 35 18.76 -8.86 15.24
N LYS A 36 18.07 -9.81 15.88
CA LYS A 36 18.00 -9.91 17.33
C LYS A 36 19.40 -10.11 17.93
N GLN A 37 20.20 -11.00 17.35
CA GLN A 37 21.57 -11.24 17.80
C GLN A 37 22.44 -9.98 17.62
N LEU A 38 22.37 -9.32 16.46
CA LEU A 38 23.09 -8.06 16.24
C LEU A 38 22.75 -6.97 17.26
N ILE A 39 21.49 -6.86 17.68
CA ILE A 39 21.05 -5.89 18.70
C ILE A 39 21.58 -6.28 20.08
N LEU A 40 21.55 -7.57 20.42
CA LEU A 40 22.08 -8.08 21.69
C LEU A 40 23.58 -7.82 21.82
N ASP A 41 24.32 -7.99 20.72
CA ASP A 41 25.77 -7.80 20.64
C ASP A 41 26.18 -6.32 20.47
N ASP A 42 25.22 -5.41 20.30
CA ASP A 42 25.51 -3.98 20.09
C ASP A 42 25.91 -3.31 21.42
N GLU A 43 27.20 -3.16 21.64
CA GLU A 43 27.78 -2.49 22.83
C GLU A 43 27.40 -1.01 22.94
N SER A 44 26.90 -0.38 21.85
CA SER A 44 26.46 1.02 21.88
C SER A 44 25.08 1.24 22.48
N LEU A 45 24.35 0.16 22.82
CA LEU A 45 23.03 0.21 23.43
C LEU A 45 23.05 -0.18 24.91
N MET A 46 22.30 0.55 25.72
CA MET A 46 21.95 0.13 27.09
C MET A 46 20.95 -1.03 27.07
N GLU A 47 20.84 -1.77 28.17
CA GLU A 47 19.98 -2.97 28.25
C GLU A 47 18.49 -2.68 28.00
N ASN A 48 18.01 -1.53 28.47
CA ASN A 48 16.65 -1.06 28.20
C ASN A 48 16.45 -0.70 26.72
N GLU A 49 17.45 -0.11 26.07
CA GLU A 49 17.41 0.22 24.64
C GLU A 49 17.45 -1.05 23.78
N LYS A 50 18.26 -2.05 24.15
CA LYS A 50 18.26 -3.38 23.52
C LYS A 50 16.90 -4.04 23.64
N SER A 51 16.32 -4.03 24.83
CA SER A 51 14.99 -4.59 25.09
C SER A 51 13.91 -3.92 24.23
N GLU A 52 13.92 -2.60 24.13
CA GLU A 52 12.97 -1.86 23.29
C GLU A 52 13.21 -2.11 21.79
N ALA A 53 14.46 -2.12 21.32
CA ALA A 53 14.79 -2.44 19.94
C ALA A 53 14.32 -3.87 19.55
N ILE A 54 14.55 -4.85 20.43
CA ILE A 54 14.08 -6.23 20.27
C ILE A 54 12.56 -6.29 20.23
N ARG A 55 11.88 -5.54 21.11
CA ARG A 55 10.41 -5.46 21.11
C ARG A 55 9.88 -4.94 19.77
N LEU A 56 10.49 -3.89 19.22
CA LEU A 56 10.10 -3.31 17.93
C LEU A 56 10.29 -4.29 16.77
N ILE A 57 11.44 -4.98 16.66
CA ILE A 57 11.63 -5.99 15.60
C ILE A 57 10.75 -7.22 15.80
N THR A 58 10.40 -7.57 17.03
CA THR A 58 9.50 -8.69 17.33
C THR A 58 8.07 -8.37 16.89
N LYS A 59 7.59 -7.12 17.05
CA LYS A 59 6.29 -6.69 16.49
C LYS A 59 6.23 -6.85 14.97
N LEU A 60 7.30 -6.46 14.26
CA LEU A 60 7.40 -6.62 12.81
C LEU A 60 7.49 -8.11 12.41
N TYR A 61 8.19 -8.91 13.21
CA TYR A 61 8.25 -10.35 13.02
C TYR A 61 6.89 -11.02 13.22
N ASP A 62 6.14 -10.63 14.24
CA ASP A 62 4.78 -11.09 14.50
C ASP A 62 3.82 -10.75 13.36
N LEU A 63 3.85 -9.51 12.89
CA LEU A 63 3.08 -9.09 11.72
C LEU A 63 3.42 -9.97 10.51
N ALA A 64 4.70 -10.20 10.22
CA ALA A 64 5.11 -11.04 9.11
C ALA A 64 4.64 -12.51 9.28
N LYS A 65 4.72 -13.10 10.48
CA LYS A 65 4.20 -14.45 10.75
C LYS A 65 2.71 -14.54 10.45
N LEU A 66 1.93 -13.56 10.92
CA LEU A 66 0.49 -13.49 10.72
C LEU A 66 0.12 -13.28 9.26
N THR A 67 0.74 -12.30 8.59
CA THR A 67 0.49 -11.98 7.18
C THR A 67 0.74 -13.18 6.26
N PHE A 68 1.80 -13.96 6.51
CA PHE A 68 2.14 -15.11 5.68
C PHE A 68 1.63 -16.45 6.23
N ASN A 69 0.93 -16.43 7.37
CA ASN A 69 0.48 -17.62 8.12
C ASN A 69 1.61 -18.66 8.28
N LYS A 70 2.80 -18.22 8.72
CA LYS A 70 4.01 -19.04 8.82
C LYS A 70 4.75 -18.75 10.10
N GLY A 71 5.29 -19.79 10.74
CA GLY A 71 6.09 -19.69 11.95
C GLY A 71 5.52 -20.56 13.07
N THR A 72 6.20 -20.53 14.22
CA THR A 72 5.78 -21.27 15.41
C THR A 72 4.59 -20.58 16.05
N LYS A 73 3.57 -21.38 16.39
CA LYS A 73 2.40 -20.94 17.16
C LYS A 73 2.64 -21.15 18.65
N ARG A 74 2.02 -20.32 19.47
CA ARG A 74 1.93 -20.49 20.92
C ARG A 74 0.47 -20.59 21.35
N ILE A 75 0.19 -21.23 22.46
CA ILE A 75 -1.14 -21.16 23.08
C ILE A 75 -1.25 -19.80 23.80
N CYS A 76 -2.29 -19.04 23.51
CA CYS A 76 -2.59 -17.81 24.23
C CYS A 76 -3.18 -18.14 25.60
N GLU A 77 -2.55 -17.65 26.67
CA GLU A 77 -2.99 -17.90 28.05
C GLU A 77 -4.36 -17.30 28.39
N ILE A 78 -4.79 -16.28 27.65
CA ILE A 78 -6.07 -15.59 27.88
C ILE A 78 -7.24 -16.32 27.21
N CYS A 79 -7.12 -16.60 25.90
CA CYS A 79 -8.23 -17.14 25.12
C CYS A 79 -8.05 -18.62 24.72
N ASN A 80 -6.94 -19.25 25.13
CA ASN A 80 -6.58 -20.64 24.84
C ASN A 80 -6.56 -21.01 23.34
N GLN A 81 -6.35 -20.02 22.47
CA GLN A 81 -6.23 -20.21 21.01
C GLN A 81 -4.75 -20.27 20.60
N GLU A 82 -4.46 -20.98 19.51
CA GLU A 82 -3.13 -20.99 18.91
C GLU A 82 -2.85 -19.67 18.17
N SER A 83 -2.00 -18.83 18.75
CA SER A 83 -1.60 -17.52 18.25
C SER A 83 -0.25 -17.58 17.53
N LEU A 84 -0.15 -16.93 16.37
CA LEU A 84 1.14 -16.78 15.68
C LEU A 84 1.97 -15.63 16.26
N ALA A 85 1.33 -14.55 16.71
CA ALA A 85 2.03 -13.45 17.35
C ALA A 85 2.51 -13.82 18.75
N THR A 86 3.72 -13.38 19.11
CA THR A 86 4.31 -13.54 20.45
C THR A 86 4.01 -12.34 21.34
N THR A 87 3.99 -11.13 20.80
CA THR A 87 3.81 -9.88 21.56
C THR A 87 2.35 -9.53 21.86
N TYR A 88 1.40 -10.12 21.14
CA TYR A 88 -0.04 -9.99 21.35
C TYR A 88 -0.76 -11.25 20.86
N CYS A 89 -2.10 -11.26 20.93
CA CYS A 89 -2.93 -12.31 20.37
C CYS A 89 -4.01 -11.71 19.48
N GLU A 90 -4.00 -12.07 18.19
CA GLU A 90 -4.96 -11.62 17.19
C GLU A 90 -6.40 -12.01 17.54
N TYR A 91 -6.60 -13.15 18.21
CA TYR A 91 -7.93 -13.58 18.65
C TYR A 91 -8.45 -12.77 19.83
N CYS A 92 -7.58 -12.39 20.77
CA CYS A 92 -7.98 -11.51 21.88
C CYS A 92 -8.42 -10.14 21.37
N ILE A 93 -7.69 -9.58 20.38
CA ILE A 93 -8.07 -8.33 19.72
C ILE A 93 -9.44 -8.46 19.03
N ARG A 94 -9.66 -9.53 18.25
CA ARG A 94 -10.95 -9.76 17.57
C ARG A 94 -12.10 -9.93 18.56
N ASN A 95 -11.88 -10.66 19.66
CA ASN A 95 -12.87 -10.82 20.71
C ASN A 95 -13.20 -9.49 21.39
N TYR A 96 -12.19 -8.66 21.68
CA TYR A 96 -12.39 -7.31 22.19
C TYR A 96 -13.25 -6.47 21.24
N LEU A 97 -12.92 -6.46 19.94
CA LEU A 97 -13.68 -5.73 18.93
C LEU A 97 -15.13 -6.22 18.85
N LYS A 98 -15.33 -7.54 18.83
CA LYS A 98 -16.66 -8.17 18.74
C LYS A 98 -17.59 -7.74 19.88
N VAL A 99 -17.08 -7.60 21.10
CA VAL A 99 -17.86 -7.12 22.25
C VAL A 99 -18.27 -5.64 22.08
N LYS A 100 -17.54 -4.87 21.26
CA LYS A 100 -17.81 -3.44 21.00
C LYS A 100 -18.69 -3.19 19.79
N PHE A 101 -19.08 -4.20 19.02
CA PHE A 101 -19.90 -4.01 17.80
C PHE A 101 -21.24 -3.32 18.07
N SER A 102 -21.84 -3.52 19.25
CA SER A 102 -23.07 -2.82 19.65
C SER A 102 -22.87 -1.36 20.06
N ASN A 103 -21.63 -0.91 20.22
CA ASN A 103 -21.32 0.40 20.81
C ASN A 103 -21.15 1.51 19.76
N TRP A 104 -21.13 1.16 18.47
CA TRP A 104 -21.03 2.10 17.37
C TRP A 104 -21.88 1.60 16.19
N THR A 105 -22.35 2.54 15.37
CA THR A 105 -23.01 2.26 14.09
C THR A 105 -22.82 3.46 13.17
N SER A 106 -22.75 3.20 11.87
CA SER A 106 -22.84 4.22 10.84
C SER A 106 -24.27 4.63 10.50
N GLY A 107 -25.27 3.92 11.03
CA GLY A 107 -26.66 3.99 10.58
C GLY A 107 -26.92 3.24 9.27
N ASN A 108 -25.89 2.67 8.63
CA ASN A 108 -26.00 1.87 7.41
C ASN A 108 -25.50 0.45 7.65
N VAL A 109 -26.42 -0.53 7.61
CA VAL A 109 -26.13 -1.94 7.88
C VAL A 109 -25.07 -2.53 6.96
N ILE A 110 -24.97 -2.07 5.71
CA ILE A 110 -23.98 -2.57 4.74
C ILE A 110 -22.58 -2.13 5.17
N ILE A 111 -22.42 -0.88 5.59
CA ILE A 111 -21.15 -0.31 6.05
C ILE A 111 -20.75 -0.92 7.39
N ASP A 112 -21.69 -1.07 8.31
CA ASP A 112 -21.44 -1.70 9.61
C ASP A 112 -20.95 -3.15 9.43
N ASN A 113 -21.64 -3.93 8.59
CA ASN A 113 -21.23 -5.30 8.28
C ASN A 113 -19.84 -5.36 7.63
N LEU A 114 -19.56 -4.46 6.67
CA LEU A 114 -18.25 -4.41 6.01
C LEU A 114 -17.11 -4.16 7.02
N ILE A 115 -17.27 -3.15 7.88
CA ILE A 115 -16.25 -2.80 8.88
C ILE A 115 -16.09 -3.95 9.89
N GLN A 116 -17.19 -4.53 10.39
CA GLN A 116 -17.15 -5.67 11.32
C GLN A 116 -16.47 -6.90 10.70
N GLU A 117 -16.75 -7.22 9.43
CA GLU A 117 -16.08 -8.31 8.72
C GLU A 117 -14.57 -8.09 8.62
N CYS A 118 -14.15 -6.87 8.31
CA CYS A 118 -12.73 -6.52 8.30
C CYS A 118 -12.12 -6.62 9.71
N GLN A 119 -12.79 -6.10 10.74
CA GLN A 119 -12.34 -6.19 12.14
C GLN A 119 -12.16 -7.65 12.60
N MET A 120 -13.03 -8.57 12.16
CA MET A 120 -12.89 -10.00 12.47
C MET A 120 -11.73 -10.70 11.74
N LYS A 121 -11.19 -10.10 10.67
CA LYS A 121 -10.04 -10.61 9.93
C LYS A 121 -8.73 -9.91 10.30
N THR A 122 -8.80 -8.86 11.13
CA THR A 122 -7.62 -8.04 11.46
C THR A 122 -6.52 -8.88 12.10
N ILE A 123 -5.28 -8.54 11.79
CA ILE A 123 -4.09 -9.22 12.31
C ILE A 123 -3.23 -8.31 13.17
N TYR A 124 -3.40 -6.99 13.11
CA TYR A 124 -2.56 -6.04 13.82
C TYR A 124 -3.37 -4.78 14.20
N PRO A 125 -3.19 -4.20 15.41
CA PRO A 125 -3.95 -3.03 15.85
C PRO A 125 -3.98 -1.88 14.83
N GLY A 126 -2.83 -1.58 14.22
CA GLY A 126 -2.71 -0.51 13.22
C GLY A 126 -3.48 -0.71 11.91
N LEU A 127 -4.01 -1.91 11.66
CA LEU A 127 -4.76 -2.25 10.45
C LEU A 127 -6.28 -2.26 10.66
N ILE A 128 -6.74 -2.12 11.90
CA ILE A 128 -8.15 -2.22 12.28
C ILE A 128 -8.92 -1.06 11.61
N PRO A 129 -9.87 -1.33 10.71
CA PRO A 129 -10.72 -0.28 10.20
C PRO A 129 -11.82 0.08 11.19
N GLU A 130 -12.25 1.34 11.18
CA GLU A 130 -13.27 1.89 12.07
C GLU A 130 -14.37 2.60 11.28
N TRP A 131 -15.57 2.66 11.86
CA TRP A 131 -16.47 3.77 11.56
C TRP A 131 -15.96 4.97 12.34
N ILE A 132 -15.63 6.04 11.64
CA ILE A 132 -15.02 7.24 12.23
C ILE A 132 -16.09 8.32 12.25
N PRO A 133 -16.65 8.64 13.43
CA PRO A 133 -17.59 9.75 13.57
C PRO A 133 -17.00 11.03 12.99
N TYR A 134 -17.75 11.72 12.13
CA TYR A 134 -17.24 12.89 11.41
C TYR A 134 -16.78 14.02 12.36
N ASN A 135 -17.40 14.13 13.54
CA ASN A 135 -16.99 15.06 14.59
C ASN A 135 -15.63 14.74 15.25
N ASN A 136 -15.05 13.57 15.01
CA ASN A 136 -13.68 13.25 15.39
C ASN A 136 -12.65 13.74 14.37
N LEU A 137 -13.08 14.37 13.26
CA LEU A 137 -12.23 14.95 12.24
C LEU A 137 -12.27 16.48 12.37
N GLN A 138 -11.12 17.10 12.58
CA GLN A 138 -10.95 18.54 12.73
C GLN A 138 -10.15 19.12 11.57
N ASN A 139 -10.25 20.44 11.37
CA ASN A 139 -9.51 21.18 10.34
C ASN A 139 -9.61 20.53 8.96
N ILE A 140 -10.86 20.23 8.56
CA ILE A 140 -11.13 19.61 7.27
C ILE A 140 -10.93 20.66 6.18
N GLU A 141 -9.93 20.45 5.33
CA GLU A 141 -9.53 21.40 4.29
C GLU A 141 -9.51 20.70 2.93
N TYR A 142 -10.04 21.35 1.90
CA TYR A 142 -9.97 20.84 0.53
C TYR A 142 -8.51 20.84 0.05
N LEU A 143 -8.03 19.69 -0.41
CA LEU A 143 -6.68 19.53 -0.95
C LEU A 143 -6.67 19.62 -2.47
N THR A 144 -7.47 18.79 -3.13
CA THR A 144 -7.51 18.70 -4.61
C THR A 144 -8.70 17.86 -5.07
N LYS A 145 -8.95 17.85 -6.39
CA LYS A 145 -9.81 16.88 -7.06
C LYS A 145 -8.93 15.99 -7.93
N GLY A 146 -8.75 14.74 -7.52
CA GLY A 146 -7.97 13.74 -8.24
C GLY A 146 -8.90 12.83 -9.03
N GLY A 147 -8.67 12.69 -10.35
CA GLY A 147 -9.54 11.89 -11.23
C GLY A 147 -11.02 12.25 -11.05
N PHE A 148 -11.75 11.36 -10.37
CA PHE A 148 -13.20 11.44 -10.14
C PHE A 148 -13.60 11.69 -8.68
N SER A 149 -12.65 12.02 -7.79
CA SER A 149 -12.91 12.21 -6.36
C SER A 149 -12.33 13.52 -5.84
N GLU A 150 -13.09 14.17 -4.96
CA GLU A 150 -12.58 15.26 -4.13
C GLU A 150 -11.78 14.68 -2.96
N ILE A 151 -10.65 15.33 -2.65
CA ILE A 151 -9.71 14.93 -1.62
C ILE A 151 -9.58 16.07 -0.62
N TYR A 152 -9.68 15.73 0.66
CA TYR A 152 -9.53 16.66 1.77
C TYR A 152 -8.45 16.16 2.73
N THR A 153 -7.88 17.06 3.52
CA THR A 153 -7.04 16.73 4.67
C THR A 153 -7.79 17.00 5.96
N ALA A 154 -7.50 16.26 7.02
CA ALA A 154 -8.08 16.47 8.34
C ALA A 154 -7.12 16.00 9.45
N ILE A 155 -7.36 16.46 10.67
CA ILE A 155 -6.77 15.90 11.89
C ILE A 155 -7.78 14.93 12.50
N TRP A 156 -7.40 13.66 12.67
CA TRP A 156 -8.24 12.69 13.35
C TRP A 156 -7.91 12.63 14.85
N ILE A 157 -8.85 13.09 15.69
CA ILE A 157 -8.73 13.12 17.15
C ILE A 157 -8.61 11.70 17.69
N ASN A 158 -7.63 11.50 18.57
CA ASN A 158 -7.17 10.23 19.14
C ASN A 158 -6.64 9.21 18.12
N GLY A 159 -6.88 9.39 16.82
CA GLY A 159 -6.33 8.56 15.76
C GLY A 159 -6.68 7.08 15.83
N ASN A 160 -5.91 6.27 15.10
CA ASN A 160 -6.10 4.83 14.97
C ASN A 160 -5.56 4.06 16.17
N PHE A 161 -5.93 2.79 16.28
CA PHE A 161 -5.29 1.88 17.25
C PHE A 161 -3.84 1.59 16.86
N ASN A 162 -2.93 1.54 17.84
CA ASN A 162 -1.50 1.26 17.59
C ASN A 162 -0.95 0.04 18.35
N GLU A 163 -1.53 -0.31 19.48
CA GLU A 163 -1.01 -1.35 20.36
C GLU A 163 -2.15 -2.08 21.10
N TRP A 164 -1.91 -3.35 21.39
CA TRP A 164 -2.74 -4.15 22.30
C TRP A 164 -2.08 -4.20 23.67
N ASP A 165 -2.80 -3.72 24.69
CA ASP A 165 -2.40 -3.84 26.09
C ASP A 165 -2.86 -5.21 26.61
N SER A 166 -1.93 -6.15 26.73
CA SER A 166 -2.23 -7.51 27.17
C SER A 166 -2.67 -7.60 28.63
N GLU A 167 -2.19 -6.71 29.49
CA GLU A 167 -2.54 -6.69 30.93
C GLU A 167 -3.96 -6.17 31.13
N ARG A 168 -4.28 -5.05 30.47
CA ARG A 168 -5.60 -4.42 30.57
C ARG A 168 -6.62 -4.96 29.58
N GLN A 169 -6.19 -5.82 28.66
CA GLN A 169 -6.99 -6.41 27.58
C GLN A 169 -7.73 -5.35 26.76
N GLN A 170 -7.02 -4.30 26.34
CA GLN A 170 -7.60 -3.18 25.63
C GLN A 170 -6.69 -2.66 24.51
N LEU A 171 -7.29 -2.08 23.48
CA LEU A 171 -6.55 -1.38 22.43
C LEU A 171 -6.14 0.02 22.90
N LYS A 172 -4.89 0.39 22.62
CA LYS A 172 -4.38 1.75 22.78
C LYS A 172 -4.47 2.49 21.46
N ARG A 173 -4.79 3.78 21.55
CA ARG A 173 -4.83 4.70 20.42
C ARG A 173 -3.49 5.40 20.22
N PHE A 174 -3.19 5.75 18.98
CA PHE A 174 -1.95 6.43 18.60
C PHE A 174 -1.89 7.86 19.10
N GLY A 175 -3.04 8.53 19.20
CA GLY A 175 -3.12 9.97 19.39
C GLY A 175 -3.43 10.67 18.07
N ASP A 176 -3.56 11.99 18.14
CA ASP A 176 -3.99 12.83 17.00
C ASP A 176 -2.98 12.73 15.85
N PHE A 177 -3.48 12.56 14.61
CA PHE A 177 -2.63 12.58 13.43
C PHE A 177 -3.38 13.01 12.16
N TYR A 178 -2.62 13.40 11.15
CA TYR A 178 -3.14 13.85 9.87
C TYR A 178 -3.61 12.67 9.00
N VAL A 179 -4.79 12.84 8.42
CA VAL A 179 -5.42 11.88 7.50
C VAL A 179 -5.87 12.58 6.22
N VAL A 180 -6.05 11.77 5.18
CA VAL A 180 -6.69 12.16 3.93
C VAL A 180 -8.12 11.62 3.92
N LEU A 181 -9.08 12.46 3.55
CA LEU A 181 -10.46 12.06 3.30
C LEU A 181 -10.69 12.02 1.78
N LYS A 182 -10.90 10.82 1.25
CA LYS A 182 -11.27 10.62 -0.16
C LYS A 182 -12.78 10.49 -0.25
N LYS A 183 -13.44 11.44 -0.91
CA LYS A 183 -14.90 11.43 -1.09
C LYS A 183 -15.32 10.30 -2.02
N LEU A 184 -16.22 9.47 -1.56
CA LEU A 184 -16.87 8.47 -2.39
C LEU A 184 -18.12 9.12 -2.97
N GLU A 185 -18.17 9.32 -4.29
CA GLU A 185 -19.35 9.92 -4.93
C GLU A 185 -20.58 9.03 -4.69
N ASN A 186 -21.49 9.50 -3.83
CA ASN A 186 -22.74 8.83 -3.52
C ASN A 186 -23.84 9.40 -4.41
N VAL A 187 -23.76 9.12 -5.72
CA VAL A 187 -24.82 9.53 -6.64
C VAL A 187 -26.01 8.58 -6.42
N GLU A 188 -27.18 9.11 -6.04
CA GLU A 188 -28.39 8.34 -5.70
C GLU A 188 -28.89 7.39 -6.82
N ASN A 189 -28.29 7.43 -8.01
CA ASN A 189 -28.56 6.55 -9.15
C ASN A 189 -27.32 5.84 -9.72
N ALA A 190 -26.14 6.01 -9.12
CA ALA A 190 -24.96 5.24 -9.52
C ALA A 190 -25.05 3.83 -8.90
N ASN A 191 -24.64 2.83 -9.68
CA ASN A 191 -24.43 1.47 -9.18
C ASN A 191 -23.60 1.49 -7.89
N GLN A 192 -23.67 0.44 -7.07
CA GLN A 192 -22.92 0.24 -5.82
C GLN A 192 -21.37 0.30 -5.95
N SER A 193 -20.82 0.91 -7.00
CA SER A 193 -19.40 1.08 -7.32
C SER A 193 -18.61 1.68 -6.16
N TRP A 194 -19.15 2.66 -5.45
CA TRP A 194 -18.47 3.25 -4.31
C TRP A 194 -18.35 2.30 -3.11
N ILE A 195 -19.33 1.41 -2.91
CA ILE A 195 -19.27 0.36 -1.88
C ILE A 195 -18.21 -0.66 -2.25
N GLU A 196 -18.15 -1.07 -3.52
CA GLU A 196 -17.12 -2.02 -3.98
C GLU A 196 -15.71 -1.43 -3.92
N GLU A 197 -15.55 -0.12 -4.12
CA GLU A 197 -14.28 0.58 -3.91
C GLU A 197 -13.90 0.56 -2.43
N ALA A 198 -14.82 0.97 -1.53
CA ALA A 198 -14.59 0.95 -0.10
C ALA A 198 -14.27 -0.45 0.42
N LYS A 199 -15.03 -1.45 -0.02
CA LYS A 199 -14.83 -2.85 0.33
C LYS A 199 -13.49 -3.38 -0.14
N SER A 200 -13.11 -3.09 -1.38
CA SER A 200 -11.84 -3.57 -1.92
C SER A 200 -10.66 -2.92 -1.21
N HIS A 201 -10.72 -1.60 -0.96
CA HIS A 201 -9.66 -0.89 -0.24
C HIS A 201 -9.53 -1.38 1.20
N LEU A 202 -10.62 -1.42 1.95
CA LEU A 202 -10.62 -1.88 3.33
C LEU A 202 -10.10 -3.31 3.45
N ASN A 203 -10.54 -4.24 2.58
CA ASN A 203 -10.07 -5.62 2.63
C ASN A 203 -8.58 -5.75 2.32
N ILE A 204 -8.08 -5.07 1.29
CA ILE A 204 -6.67 -5.15 0.88
C ILE A 204 -5.78 -4.49 1.93
N SER A 205 -6.09 -3.26 2.37
CA SER A 205 -5.24 -2.54 3.32
C SER A 205 -5.31 -3.09 4.74
N ASN A 206 -6.38 -3.79 5.13
CA ASN A 206 -6.46 -4.50 6.42
C ASN A 206 -5.51 -5.72 6.50
N LYS A 207 -4.90 -6.13 5.38
CA LYS A 207 -3.95 -7.24 5.32
C LYS A 207 -2.56 -6.84 4.83
N TRP A 208 -2.49 -5.90 3.90
CA TRP A 208 -1.26 -5.55 3.19
C TRP A 208 -0.85 -4.10 3.41
N THR A 209 0.25 -3.90 4.13
CA THR A 209 0.84 -2.57 4.40
C THR A 209 1.53 -1.95 3.19
N ASP A 210 1.71 -2.73 2.11
CA ASP A 210 2.29 -2.28 0.84
C ASP A 210 1.31 -1.36 0.06
N VAL A 211 0.02 -1.43 0.38
CA VAL A 211 -1.04 -0.53 -0.12
C VAL A 211 -1.30 0.55 0.92
N ILE A 212 -1.73 1.73 0.49
CA ILE A 212 -2.05 2.82 1.41
C ILE A 212 -3.11 2.38 2.43
N GLN A 213 -2.84 2.64 3.71
CA GLN A 213 -3.75 2.23 4.78
C GLN A 213 -5.05 3.03 4.68
N CYS A 214 -6.17 2.32 4.59
CA CYS A 214 -7.49 2.87 4.88
C CYS A 214 -7.83 2.55 6.34
N TYR A 215 -8.05 3.58 7.14
CA TYR A 215 -8.43 3.45 8.54
C TYR A 215 -9.91 3.25 8.73
N GLY A 216 -10.73 3.48 7.71
CA GLY A 216 -12.16 3.37 7.87
C GLY A 216 -12.96 4.24 6.94
N LEU A 217 -14.21 4.44 7.34
CA LEU A 217 -15.18 5.26 6.65
C LEU A 217 -15.74 6.32 7.60
N THR A 218 -16.12 7.45 7.02
CA THR A 218 -16.92 8.47 7.67
C THR A 218 -18.03 8.92 6.71
N GLN A 219 -18.97 9.72 7.21
CA GLN A 219 -19.99 10.36 6.38
C GLN A 219 -20.06 11.84 6.74
N ASP A 220 -20.00 12.68 5.72
CA ASP A 220 -20.18 14.11 5.88
C ASP A 220 -21.67 14.40 6.15
N PRO A 221 -22.03 14.90 7.34
CA PRO A 221 -23.43 15.14 7.70
C PRO A 221 -24.06 16.29 6.90
N SER A 222 -23.27 17.16 6.27
CA SER A 222 -23.78 18.31 5.50
C SER A 222 -24.39 17.92 4.15
N ASN A 223 -23.91 16.81 3.57
CA ASN A 223 -24.28 16.39 2.22
C ASN A 223 -24.52 14.87 2.08
N GLY A 224 -24.31 14.09 3.14
CA GLY A 224 -24.56 12.66 3.18
C GLY A 224 -23.54 11.80 2.43
N ASN A 225 -22.47 12.38 1.88
CA ASN A 225 -21.45 11.61 1.15
C ASN A 225 -20.57 10.83 2.12
N TYR A 226 -20.30 9.57 1.77
CA TYR A 226 -19.32 8.75 2.45
C TYR A 226 -17.90 9.16 2.02
N MET A 227 -16.93 8.98 2.90
CA MET A 227 -15.52 9.24 2.60
C MET A 227 -14.65 8.14 3.20
N LEU A 228 -13.61 7.73 2.47
CA LEU A 228 -12.55 6.90 3.02
C LEU A 228 -11.62 7.77 3.85
N VAL A 229 -11.27 7.30 5.06
CA VAL A 229 -10.25 7.94 5.91
C VAL A 229 -8.95 7.18 5.74
N MET A 230 -7.93 7.83 5.20
CA MET A 230 -6.71 7.19 4.72
C MET A 230 -5.46 7.83 5.31
N ASN A 231 -4.37 7.07 5.36
CA ASN A 231 -3.08 7.60 5.77
C ASN A 231 -2.58 8.68 4.81
N MET A 232 -2.17 9.82 5.37
CA MET A 232 -1.57 10.91 4.59
C MET A 232 -0.09 10.61 4.36
N LEU A 233 0.35 10.68 3.10
CA LEU A 233 1.77 10.62 2.73
C LEU A 233 2.22 11.94 2.11
N ASP A 234 3.52 12.17 2.08
CA ASP A 234 4.11 13.49 1.79
C ASP A 234 4.00 13.88 0.32
N ILE A 235 4.20 12.92 -0.60
CA ILE A 235 4.37 13.21 -2.03
C ILE A 235 3.99 12.03 -2.93
N ASP A 236 3.50 12.31 -4.13
CA ASP A 236 3.31 11.32 -5.18
C ASP A 236 4.60 11.06 -5.99
N LEU A 237 4.72 9.90 -6.64
CA LEU A 237 5.92 9.52 -7.39
C LEU A 237 6.25 10.50 -8.51
N ARG A 238 5.23 11.10 -9.15
CA ARG A 238 5.44 12.05 -10.25
C ARG A 238 6.19 13.28 -9.75
N LYS A 239 5.69 13.91 -8.68
CA LYS A 239 6.35 15.07 -8.06
C LYS A 239 7.71 14.68 -7.47
N TYR A 240 7.81 13.50 -6.86
CA TYR A 240 9.08 13.00 -6.32
C TYR A 240 10.16 12.91 -7.40
N LEU A 241 9.83 12.33 -8.56
CA LEU A 241 10.75 12.24 -9.70
C LEU A 241 11.12 13.63 -10.22
N GLN A 242 10.16 14.54 -10.41
CA GLN A 242 10.43 15.91 -10.85
C GLN A 242 11.45 16.63 -9.94
N GLN A 243 11.37 16.40 -8.63
CA GLN A 243 12.25 17.04 -7.65
C GLN A 243 13.62 16.36 -7.48
N ASN A 244 13.70 15.04 -7.70
CA ASN A 244 14.85 14.24 -7.27
C ASN A 244 15.53 13.44 -8.38
N HIS A 245 14.98 13.39 -9.60
CA HIS A 245 15.45 12.50 -10.66
C HIS A 245 16.97 12.53 -10.89
N ASN A 246 17.56 13.72 -10.94
CA ASN A 246 18.99 13.92 -11.20
C ASN A 246 19.89 13.49 -10.03
N LYS A 247 19.31 13.23 -8.86
CA LYS A 247 20.02 12.76 -7.66
C LYS A 247 19.93 11.24 -7.50
N LEU A 248 18.97 10.60 -8.17
CA LEU A 248 18.69 9.17 -7.99
C LEU A 248 19.70 8.29 -8.74
N ILE A 249 20.40 7.44 -7.99
CA ILE A 249 21.22 6.36 -8.57
C ILE A 249 20.35 5.16 -8.96
N TRP A 250 20.88 4.25 -9.78
CA TRP A 250 20.13 3.08 -10.27
C TRP A 250 19.63 2.16 -9.16
N LYS A 251 20.39 1.99 -8.08
CA LYS A 251 19.95 1.25 -6.90
C LYS A 251 18.63 1.80 -6.34
N GLU A 252 18.52 3.11 -6.20
CA GLU A 252 17.31 3.78 -5.69
C GLU A 252 16.16 3.65 -6.69
N ARG A 253 16.41 3.89 -7.98
CA ARG A 253 15.41 3.72 -9.05
C ARG A 253 14.83 2.31 -9.09
N ILE A 254 15.69 1.30 -8.96
CA ILE A 254 15.30 -0.11 -8.91
C ILE A 254 14.53 -0.42 -7.63
N GLN A 255 14.89 0.20 -6.51
CA GLN A 255 14.14 0.04 -5.26
C GLN A 255 12.73 0.61 -5.37
N ILE A 256 12.55 1.81 -5.97
CA ILE A 256 11.23 2.41 -6.21
C ILE A 256 10.32 1.43 -6.95
N ILE A 257 10.77 0.89 -8.09
CA ILE A 257 9.93 -0.04 -8.85
C ILE A 257 9.75 -1.39 -8.14
N THR A 258 10.72 -1.82 -7.33
CA THR A 258 10.59 -3.04 -6.50
C THR A 258 9.44 -2.89 -5.51
N ASP A 259 9.32 -1.74 -4.84
CA ASP A 259 8.23 -1.44 -3.90
C ASP A 259 6.87 -1.47 -4.62
N ILE A 260 6.77 -0.83 -5.78
CA ILE A 260 5.55 -0.78 -6.59
C ILE A 260 5.14 -2.19 -7.06
N ILE A 261 6.08 -2.98 -7.58
CA ILE A 261 5.82 -4.37 -8.00
C ILE A 261 5.37 -5.24 -6.81
N LEU A 262 5.95 -5.02 -5.61
CA LEU A 262 5.54 -5.73 -4.41
C LEU A 262 4.10 -5.37 -4.01
N ALA A 263 3.75 -4.08 -4.01
CA ALA A 263 2.40 -3.60 -3.72
C ALA A 263 1.38 -4.14 -4.74
N LEU A 264 1.69 -4.08 -6.04
CA LEU A 264 0.79 -4.59 -7.08
C LEU A 264 0.60 -6.11 -6.95
N ARG A 265 1.65 -6.85 -6.58
CA ARG A 265 1.54 -8.28 -6.28
C ARG A 265 0.51 -8.54 -5.19
N ARG A 266 0.43 -7.71 -4.15
CA ARG A 266 -0.55 -7.89 -3.07
C ARG A 266 -1.98 -7.72 -3.56
N ILE A 267 -2.19 -6.73 -4.41
CA ILE A 267 -3.48 -6.48 -5.07
C ILE A 267 -3.88 -7.69 -5.92
N HIS A 268 -2.95 -8.23 -6.73
CA HIS A 268 -3.20 -9.43 -7.54
C HIS A 268 -3.41 -10.70 -6.69
N GLU A 269 -2.73 -10.84 -5.53
CA GLU A 269 -2.94 -11.95 -4.58
C GLU A 269 -4.34 -11.95 -3.95
N GLU A 270 -5.01 -10.80 -3.91
CA GLU A 270 -6.42 -10.65 -3.53
C GLU A 270 -7.38 -10.73 -4.74
N ASN A 271 -6.89 -11.22 -5.89
CA ASN A 271 -7.62 -11.33 -7.17
C ASN A 271 -8.18 -10.01 -7.72
N ALA A 272 -7.54 -8.88 -7.39
CA ALA A 272 -7.97 -7.57 -7.85
C ALA A 272 -7.02 -7.00 -8.93
N ILE A 273 -7.56 -6.21 -9.86
CA ILE A 273 -6.82 -5.55 -10.94
C ILE A 273 -6.86 -4.05 -10.65
N HIS A 274 -5.71 -3.36 -10.64
CA HIS A 274 -5.67 -1.95 -10.25
C HIS A 274 -6.36 -1.03 -11.25
N ARG A 275 -6.19 -1.28 -12.56
CA ARG A 275 -6.83 -0.60 -13.70
C ARG A 275 -6.40 0.84 -13.98
N ASP A 276 -5.97 1.60 -12.96
CA ASP A 276 -5.50 2.99 -13.14
C ASP A 276 -4.13 3.23 -12.50
N LEU A 277 -3.17 2.34 -12.78
CA LEU A 277 -1.86 2.42 -12.17
C LEU A 277 -0.97 3.44 -12.90
N HIS A 278 -0.64 4.55 -12.23
CA HIS A 278 0.24 5.59 -12.76
C HIS A 278 0.98 6.31 -11.62
N SER A 279 1.96 7.15 -11.95
CA SER A 279 2.82 7.81 -10.95
C SER A 279 2.08 8.69 -9.94
N GLY A 280 0.98 9.33 -10.35
CA GLY A 280 0.11 10.08 -9.44
C GLY A 280 -0.60 9.22 -8.38
N ASN A 281 -0.75 7.91 -8.59
CA ASN A 281 -1.39 6.98 -7.66
C ASN A 281 -0.35 6.19 -6.84
N ILE A 282 0.94 6.50 -6.99
CA ILE A 282 1.99 5.95 -6.14
C ILE A 282 2.41 7.03 -5.14
N LEU A 283 2.22 6.77 -3.86
CA LEU A 283 2.51 7.73 -2.79
C LEU A 283 3.76 7.33 -2.01
N TYR A 284 4.45 8.32 -1.46
CA TYR A 284 5.70 8.17 -0.74
C TYR A 284 5.71 9.00 0.54
N ASN A 285 6.21 8.40 1.61
CA ASN A 285 6.55 9.09 2.86
C ASN A 285 8.08 9.10 2.97
N LEU A 286 8.65 10.28 3.21
CA LEU A 286 10.09 10.52 3.22
C LEU A 286 10.82 9.53 4.14
N GLY A 287 11.75 8.77 3.54
CA GLY A 287 12.53 7.75 4.24
C GLY A 287 11.74 6.46 4.55
N ASN A 288 10.75 6.11 3.73
CA ASN A 288 10.03 4.83 3.78
C ASN A 288 9.98 4.17 2.39
N ALA A 289 9.03 3.27 2.15
CA ALA A 289 8.75 2.63 0.86
C ALA A 289 7.62 3.35 0.08
N PHE A 290 7.63 3.21 -1.25
CA PHE A 290 6.52 3.64 -2.11
C PHE A 290 5.32 2.72 -1.95
N ARG A 291 4.11 3.30 -1.92
CA ARG A 291 2.85 2.56 -1.75
C ARG A 291 1.88 2.88 -2.86
N ILE A 292 1.10 1.88 -3.27
CA ILE A 292 -0.01 2.10 -4.19
C ILE A 292 -1.18 2.71 -3.41
N SER A 293 -1.75 3.76 -3.97
CA SER A 293 -2.98 4.42 -3.54
C SER A 293 -4.03 4.36 -4.65
N ASP A 294 -5.24 4.84 -4.34
CA ASP A 294 -6.35 4.95 -5.29
C ASP A 294 -6.58 3.67 -6.11
N LEU A 295 -7.16 2.67 -5.44
CA LEU A 295 -7.39 1.38 -6.07
C LEU A 295 -8.53 1.51 -7.08
N GLY A 296 -8.17 1.76 -8.34
CA GLY A 296 -9.06 2.08 -9.47
C GLY A 296 -10.03 0.96 -9.91
N PHE A 297 -10.50 0.13 -8.99
CA PHE A 297 -11.33 -1.06 -9.21
C PHE A 297 -12.66 -0.76 -9.89
N CYS A 298 -13.26 0.39 -9.60
CA CYS A 298 -14.65 0.66 -9.98
C CYS A 298 -14.79 1.69 -11.10
N GLY A 299 -13.73 2.45 -11.40
CA GLY A 299 -13.81 3.57 -12.34
C GLY A 299 -14.79 4.65 -11.88
N PRO A 300 -15.12 5.61 -12.76
CA PRO A 300 -16.06 6.68 -12.44
C PRO A 300 -17.45 6.14 -12.12
N ALA A 301 -18.10 6.66 -11.08
CA ALA A 301 -19.44 6.23 -10.67
C ALA A 301 -20.51 6.48 -11.75
N ASP A 302 -20.28 7.46 -12.63
CA ASP A 302 -21.15 7.86 -13.74
C ASP A 302 -20.92 7.04 -15.03
N LYS A 303 -19.91 6.17 -15.08
CA LYS A 303 -19.61 5.34 -16.26
C LYS A 303 -19.95 3.87 -16.04
N PRO A 304 -20.30 3.13 -17.11
CA PRO A 304 -20.45 1.68 -17.02
C PRO A 304 -19.15 1.01 -16.54
N LEU A 305 -19.27 -0.09 -15.76
CA LEU A 305 -18.15 -0.90 -15.27
C LEU A 305 -17.17 -1.37 -16.37
N LYS A 306 -17.64 -1.46 -17.62
CA LYS A 306 -16.86 -1.88 -18.80
C LYS A 306 -16.27 -0.71 -19.59
N SER A 307 -16.45 0.53 -19.14
CA SER A 307 -15.89 1.70 -19.81
C SER A 307 -14.36 1.71 -19.74
N ILE A 308 -13.72 2.29 -20.76
CA ILE A 308 -12.29 2.57 -20.72
C ILE A 308 -12.10 3.85 -19.90
N TYR A 309 -11.32 3.76 -18.85
CA TYR A 309 -10.91 4.88 -18.01
C TYR A 309 -9.47 4.67 -17.55
N GLY A 310 -8.85 5.76 -17.11
CA GLY A 310 -7.48 5.79 -16.61
C GLY A 310 -6.59 6.75 -17.39
N ASN A 311 -5.32 6.82 -17.00
CA ASN A 311 -4.36 7.74 -17.59
C ASN A 311 -3.78 7.17 -18.90
N LEU A 312 -4.19 7.72 -20.06
CA LEU A 312 -3.95 7.16 -21.41
C LEU A 312 -2.53 6.59 -21.66
N PRO A 313 -1.43 7.29 -21.33
CA PRO A 313 -0.07 6.75 -21.48
C PRO A 313 0.19 5.41 -20.78
N TYR A 314 -0.54 5.11 -19.71
CA TYR A 314 -0.40 3.91 -18.88
C TYR A 314 -1.40 2.79 -19.24
N ILE A 315 -2.36 3.07 -20.13
CA ILE A 315 -3.39 2.10 -20.55
C ILE A 315 -2.78 1.14 -21.58
N ALA A 316 -2.98 -0.16 -21.35
CA ALA A 316 -2.50 -1.19 -22.25
C ALA A 316 -3.22 -1.15 -23.61
N PRO A 317 -2.55 -1.46 -24.74
CA PRO A 317 -3.12 -1.33 -26.08
C PRO A 317 -4.39 -2.17 -26.29
N GLU A 318 -4.47 -3.34 -25.67
CA GLU A 318 -5.66 -4.18 -25.73
C GLU A 318 -6.87 -3.54 -25.01
N VAL A 319 -6.63 -2.77 -23.97
CA VAL A 319 -7.68 -2.06 -23.22
C VAL A 319 -8.15 -0.84 -24.01
N ILE A 320 -7.24 -0.13 -24.69
CA ILE A 320 -7.58 1.00 -25.58
C ILE A 320 -8.58 0.58 -26.67
N ILE A 321 -8.44 -0.63 -27.23
CA ILE A 321 -9.37 -1.17 -28.24
C ILE A 321 -10.62 -1.84 -27.64
N GLY A 322 -10.87 -1.68 -26.33
CA GLY A 322 -12.08 -2.13 -25.67
C GLY A 322 -12.08 -3.59 -25.17
N LYS A 323 -10.92 -4.26 -25.11
CA LYS A 323 -10.85 -5.56 -24.41
C LYS A 323 -10.86 -5.35 -22.90
N GLU A 324 -11.37 -6.34 -22.19
CA GLU A 324 -11.45 -6.31 -20.73
C GLU A 324 -10.05 -6.18 -20.11
N GLN A 325 -9.95 -5.39 -19.03
CA GLN A 325 -8.73 -5.27 -18.27
C GLN A 325 -8.40 -6.58 -17.56
N THR A 326 -7.11 -6.89 -17.44
CA THR A 326 -6.63 -8.14 -16.83
C THR A 326 -5.43 -7.84 -15.93
N PHE A 327 -4.94 -8.82 -15.17
CA PHE A 327 -3.66 -8.65 -14.47
C PHE A 327 -2.52 -8.24 -15.42
N LYS A 328 -2.59 -8.63 -16.70
CA LYS A 328 -1.58 -8.28 -17.71
C LYS A 328 -1.65 -6.82 -18.17
N SER A 329 -2.79 -6.15 -18.05
CA SER A 329 -2.87 -4.71 -18.33
C SER A 329 -2.19 -3.91 -17.22
N ASP A 330 -2.30 -4.31 -15.95
CA ASP A 330 -1.51 -3.68 -14.88
C ASP A 330 0.01 -3.85 -15.10
N ILE A 331 0.45 -5.00 -15.64
CA ILE A 331 1.87 -5.22 -15.98
C ILE A 331 2.35 -4.27 -17.07
N TYR A 332 1.48 -3.88 -18.01
CA TYR A 332 1.81 -2.84 -18.98
C TYR A 332 1.99 -1.48 -18.30
N SER A 333 1.12 -1.12 -17.37
CA SER A 333 1.24 0.12 -16.59
C SER A 333 2.53 0.15 -15.75
N ILE A 334 2.97 -0.99 -15.21
CA ILE A 334 4.28 -1.13 -14.57
C ILE A 334 5.43 -0.79 -15.54
N ALA A 335 5.34 -1.18 -16.81
CA ALA A 335 6.35 -0.83 -17.80
C ALA A 335 6.43 0.68 -18.06
N MET A 336 5.28 1.36 -18.03
CA MET A 336 5.22 2.82 -18.16
C MET A 336 5.80 3.52 -16.93
N LEU A 337 5.54 3.00 -15.74
CA LEU A 337 6.20 3.45 -14.50
C LEU A 337 7.71 3.19 -14.53
N MET A 338 8.15 2.03 -15.03
CA MET A 338 9.57 1.74 -15.24
C MET A 338 10.23 2.79 -16.13
N TRP A 339 9.56 3.13 -17.24
CA TRP A 339 10.06 4.14 -18.16
C TRP A 339 10.12 5.53 -17.51
N GLU A 340 9.07 5.93 -16.79
CA GLU A 340 8.99 7.22 -16.09
C GLU A 340 10.04 7.36 -14.99
N ILE A 341 10.30 6.29 -14.21
CA ILE A 341 11.40 6.27 -13.23
C ILE A 341 12.75 6.44 -13.93
N SER A 342 12.92 5.82 -15.11
CA SER A 342 14.13 5.92 -15.91
C SER A 342 14.33 7.31 -16.52
N SER A 343 13.26 7.96 -16.97
CA SER A 343 13.31 9.24 -17.70
C SER A 343 13.13 10.49 -16.83
N GLY A 344 12.47 10.32 -15.67
CA GLY A 344 12.06 11.42 -14.80
C GLY A 344 10.88 12.22 -15.34
N GLN A 345 10.26 11.78 -16.44
CA GLN A 345 9.20 12.47 -17.14
C GLN A 345 8.00 11.54 -17.36
N PRO A 346 6.77 12.07 -17.39
CA PRO A 346 5.61 11.28 -17.75
C PRO A 346 5.76 10.62 -19.13
N PRO A 347 5.29 9.37 -19.33
CA PRO A 347 5.33 8.73 -20.64
C PRO A 347 4.54 9.56 -21.65
N PHE A 348 5.11 9.74 -22.84
CA PHE A 348 4.53 10.54 -23.92
C PHE A 348 4.24 12.02 -23.58
N ASN A 349 4.96 12.63 -22.63
CA ASN A 349 4.77 14.04 -22.22
C ASN A 349 4.84 15.10 -23.35
N ASN A 350 5.37 14.74 -24.53
CA ASN A 350 5.45 15.62 -25.69
C ASN A 350 4.28 15.44 -26.69
N TYR A 351 3.28 14.62 -26.35
CA TYR A 351 2.11 14.33 -27.18
C TYR A 351 0.85 14.83 -26.48
N GLU A 352 -0.14 15.24 -27.27
CA GLU A 352 -1.50 15.41 -26.77
C GLU A 352 -2.08 14.04 -26.40
N HIS A 353 -2.81 13.97 -25.29
CA HIS A 353 -3.38 12.72 -24.80
C HIS A 353 -4.76 12.47 -25.42
N ASP A 354 -4.77 12.26 -26.73
CA ASP A 354 -5.96 12.20 -27.56
C ASP A 354 -6.12 10.83 -28.26
N TYR A 355 -7.06 10.77 -29.20
CA TYR A 355 -7.32 9.58 -30.01
C TYR A 355 -6.10 9.17 -30.85
N ASP A 356 -5.33 10.13 -31.36
CA ASP A 356 -4.19 9.86 -32.23
C ASP A 356 -3.07 9.19 -31.44
N LEU A 357 -2.75 9.68 -30.24
CA LEU A 357 -1.82 9.00 -29.34
C LEU A 357 -2.30 7.59 -28.99
N ALA A 358 -3.60 7.43 -28.70
CA ALA A 358 -4.18 6.14 -28.38
C ALA A 358 -3.97 5.12 -29.53
N MET A 359 -4.25 5.54 -30.78
CA MET A 359 -4.05 4.69 -31.96
C MET A 359 -2.58 4.43 -32.29
N ASN A 360 -1.70 5.41 -32.06
CA ASN A 360 -0.27 5.19 -32.20
C ASN A 360 0.24 4.13 -31.22
N ILE A 361 -0.21 4.16 -29.95
CA ILE A 361 0.13 3.14 -28.94
C ILE A 361 -0.35 1.74 -29.37
N VAL A 362 -1.60 1.65 -29.88
CA VAL A 362 -2.18 0.41 -30.42
C VAL A 362 -1.35 -0.11 -31.60
N ASN A 363 -0.87 0.78 -32.46
CA ASN A 363 -0.02 0.47 -33.61
C ASN A 363 1.46 0.21 -33.25
N GLY A 364 1.78 0.12 -31.96
CA GLY A 364 3.09 -0.32 -31.48
C GLY A 364 4.03 0.81 -31.06
N MET A 365 3.57 2.06 -31.05
CA MET A 365 4.37 3.17 -30.53
C MET A 365 4.69 2.95 -29.04
N ARG A 366 5.95 3.16 -28.67
CA ARG A 366 6.43 3.13 -27.28
C ARG A 366 7.32 4.34 -27.01
N PRO A 367 7.46 4.76 -25.75
CA PRO A 367 8.40 5.82 -25.41
C PRO A 367 9.84 5.45 -25.78
N LYS A 368 10.63 6.41 -26.25
CA LYS A 368 12.04 6.20 -26.60
C LYS A 368 12.84 5.86 -25.34
N ILE A 369 13.69 4.84 -25.41
CA ILE A 369 14.57 4.46 -24.29
C ILE A 369 15.57 5.59 -24.01
N VAL A 370 15.73 5.93 -22.73
CA VAL A 370 16.64 6.98 -22.28
C VAL A 370 18.08 6.44 -22.22
N PRO A 371 19.08 7.13 -22.79
CA PRO A 371 20.48 6.73 -22.67
C PRO A 371 20.90 6.57 -21.20
N GLY A 372 21.67 5.52 -20.90
CA GLY A 372 22.09 5.18 -19.54
C GLY A 372 21.11 4.29 -18.76
N THR A 373 20.00 3.86 -19.38
CA THR A 373 19.15 2.79 -18.84
C THR A 373 19.90 1.45 -18.88
N PRO A 374 20.03 0.72 -17.75
CA PRO A 374 20.63 -0.61 -17.72
C PRO A 374 19.91 -1.59 -18.62
N LEU A 375 20.69 -2.43 -19.30
CA LEU A 375 20.18 -3.36 -20.29
C LEU A 375 19.18 -4.37 -19.71
N GLU A 376 19.41 -4.87 -18.49
CA GLU A 376 18.52 -5.81 -17.81
C GLU A 376 17.18 -5.15 -17.46
N TYR A 377 17.22 -3.88 -17.05
CA TYR A 377 16.05 -3.07 -16.74
C TYR A 377 15.23 -2.79 -18.00
N GLU A 378 15.91 -2.34 -19.07
CA GLU A 378 15.32 -2.10 -20.38
C GLU A 378 14.65 -3.37 -20.93
N ASN A 379 15.35 -4.50 -20.90
CA ASN A 379 14.84 -5.78 -21.40
C ASN A 379 13.59 -6.23 -20.63
N LEU A 380 13.56 -6.04 -19.31
CA LEU A 380 12.40 -6.37 -18.48
C LEU A 380 11.23 -5.41 -18.75
N MET A 381 11.50 -4.11 -18.86
CA MET A 381 10.51 -3.11 -19.25
C MET A 381 9.88 -3.44 -20.60
N LYS A 382 10.72 -3.82 -21.58
CA LYS A 382 10.26 -4.19 -22.92
C LYS A 382 9.37 -5.43 -22.93
N GLN A 383 9.65 -6.41 -22.08
CA GLN A 383 8.78 -7.57 -21.90
C GLN A 383 7.43 -7.17 -21.28
N CYS A 384 7.42 -6.20 -20.38
CA CYS A 384 6.19 -5.76 -19.69
C CYS A 384 5.26 -4.95 -20.60
N TRP A 385 5.77 -4.19 -21.57
CA TRP A 385 4.95 -3.40 -22.51
C TRP A 385 4.65 -4.07 -23.86
N ASP A 386 4.88 -5.39 -23.99
CA ASP A 386 4.60 -6.13 -25.22
C ASP A 386 3.14 -5.93 -25.65
N ALA A 387 2.89 -5.75 -26.94
CA ALA A 387 1.53 -5.54 -27.45
C ALA A 387 0.63 -6.76 -27.21
N ASN A 388 1.19 -7.98 -27.20
CA ASN A 388 0.47 -9.19 -26.84
C ASN A 388 0.54 -9.42 -25.32
N PRO A 389 -0.59 -9.37 -24.59
CA PRO A 389 -0.62 -9.57 -23.15
C PRO A 389 -0.09 -10.93 -22.70
N SER A 390 -0.18 -11.97 -23.55
CA SER A 390 0.31 -13.31 -23.21
C SER A 390 1.84 -13.40 -23.16
N LYS A 391 2.55 -12.46 -23.79
CA LYS A 391 4.02 -12.39 -23.77
C LYS A 391 4.56 -11.62 -22.56
N ARG A 392 3.72 -10.84 -21.88
CA ARG A 392 4.10 -10.13 -20.66
C ARG A 392 4.28 -11.14 -19.51
N PRO A 393 5.23 -10.94 -18.60
CA PRO A 393 5.35 -11.79 -17.41
C PRO A 393 4.10 -11.68 -16.53
N ASP A 394 3.80 -12.70 -15.73
CA ASP A 394 2.90 -12.52 -14.59
C ASP A 394 3.62 -11.76 -13.45
N ILE A 395 2.87 -11.29 -12.46
CA ILE A 395 3.42 -10.48 -11.37
C ILE A 395 4.45 -11.23 -10.50
N VAL A 396 4.32 -12.55 -10.35
CA VAL A 396 5.26 -13.38 -9.58
C VAL A 396 6.58 -13.50 -10.34
N THR A 397 6.53 -13.75 -11.64
CA THR A 397 7.68 -13.81 -12.54
C THR A 397 8.37 -12.46 -12.64
N LEU A 398 7.61 -11.37 -12.79
CA LEU A 398 8.13 -10.00 -12.82
C LEU A 398 8.88 -9.66 -11.53
N ARG A 399 8.29 -9.94 -10.37
CA ARG A 399 8.96 -9.72 -9.08
C ARG A 399 10.23 -10.55 -8.94
N LYS A 400 10.26 -11.79 -9.40
CA LYS A 400 11.48 -12.63 -9.35
C LYS A 400 12.60 -12.02 -10.20
N LYS A 401 12.30 -11.61 -11.44
CA LYS A 401 13.27 -10.95 -12.33
C LYS A 401 13.75 -9.62 -11.75
N MET A 402 12.84 -8.77 -11.26
CA MET A 402 13.20 -7.50 -10.65
C MET A 402 14.05 -7.69 -9.38
N LYS A 403 13.76 -8.73 -8.57
CA LYS A 403 14.60 -9.06 -7.41
C LYS A 403 16.04 -9.42 -7.82
N GLN A 404 16.23 -10.15 -8.91
CA GLN A 404 17.56 -10.48 -9.42
C GLN A 404 18.31 -9.22 -9.85
N ILE A 405 17.63 -8.30 -10.55
CA ILE A 405 18.19 -7.00 -10.91
C ILE A 405 18.55 -6.22 -9.64
N ASN A 406 17.64 -6.08 -8.68
CA ASN A 406 17.89 -5.35 -7.44
C ASN A 406 19.13 -5.89 -6.69
N LEU A 407 19.27 -7.21 -6.56
CA LEU A 407 20.45 -7.83 -5.93
C LEU A 407 21.77 -7.51 -6.63
N PHE A 408 21.76 -7.29 -7.95
CA PHE A 408 22.97 -6.91 -8.70
C PHE A 408 23.41 -5.47 -8.42
N TYR A 409 22.49 -4.60 -7.99
CA TYR A 409 22.75 -3.18 -7.70
C TYR A 409 22.81 -2.88 -6.19
N GLN A 410 22.84 -3.90 -5.32
CA GLN A 410 22.85 -3.75 -3.86
C GLN A 410 24.20 -3.36 -3.29
#